data_AF-A0A813LJP1-F1
#
_entry.id   AF-A0A813LJP1-F1
#
_cell.length_a   1.000
_cell.length_b   1.000
_cell.length_c   1.000
_cell.angle_alpha   90.00
_cell.angle_beta   90.00
_cell.angle_gamma   90.00
#
_symmetry.space_group_name_H-M   'P 1'
#
loop_
_entity.id
_entity.type
_entity.pdbx_description
1 polymer ?
#
loop_
_entity_poly.entity_id
_entity_poly.type
_entity_poly.pdbx_seq_one_letter_code
_entity_poly.pdbx_strand_id
1 'polypeptide(L)'
;ALEADMLSLVFTNSSPALPPFGGAKALLGASPFAAGAPSGCAHPLVLDMSTTVIARGKLRLMSQRGELIPPGVGLDQEGRPTRDGME
;
A
#
# COMPACT_ATOMS: atom_id res chain seq x y z
N ALA A 1 4.57 22.66 -3.36
CA ALA A 1 6.02 22.35 -3.29
C ALA A 1 6.63 22.35 -4.68
N LEU A 2 6.23 21.43 -5.57
CA LEU A 2 6.75 21.37 -6.95
C LEU A 2 6.51 22.66 -7.76
N GLU A 3 5.30 23.24 -7.70
CA GLU A 3 5.00 24.53 -8.34
C GLU A 3 5.85 25.70 -7.79
N ALA A 4 6.37 25.54 -6.57
CA ALA A 4 7.24 26.51 -5.91
C ALA A 4 8.73 26.12 -6.01
N ASP A 5 9.09 25.17 -6.89
CA ASP A 5 10.45 24.67 -7.10
C ASP A 5 11.11 24.09 -5.83
N MET A 6 10.32 23.39 -5.00
CA MET A 6 10.78 22.77 -3.75
C MET A 6 10.61 21.25 -3.76
N LEU A 7 11.48 20.58 -3.01
CA LEU A 7 11.32 19.16 -2.64
C LEU A 7 10.17 19.00 -1.63
N SER A 8 9.38 17.94 -1.79
CA SER A 8 8.33 17.56 -0.84
C SER A 8 8.46 16.11 -0.40
N LEU A 9 8.24 15.89 0.90
CA LEU A 9 7.97 14.58 1.49
C LEU A 9 6.64 14.69 2.24
N VAL A 10 5.71 13.78 1.96
CA VAL A 10 4.37 13.77 2.54
C VAL A 10 4.12 12.40 3.16
N PHE A 11 3.65 12.43 4.40
CA PHE A 11 3.38 11.24 5.20
C PHE A 11 2.00 11.36 5.82
N THR A 12 1.32 10.23 5.94
CA THR A 12 0.10 10.11 6.76
C THR A 12 -0.01 8.69 7.31
N ASN A 13 -0.77 8.54 8.38
CA ASN A 13 -1.12 7.24 8.93
C ASN A 13 -2.49 6.76 8.39
N SER A 14 -2.84 5.53 8.73
CA SER A 14 -4.18 4.98 8.48
C SER A 14 -4.54 3.99 9.57
N SER A 15 -5.82 3.60 9.63
CA SER A 15 -6.29 2.59 10.57
C SER A 15 -5.52 1.26 10.39
N PRO A 16 -5.32 0.49 11.47
CA PRO A 16 -4.65 -0.81 11.41
C PRO A 16 -5.27 -1.72 10.35
N ALA A 17 -4.40 -2.31 9.51
CA ALA A 17 -4.78 -3.11 8.36
C ALA A 17 -3.81 -4.26 8.07
N LEU A 18 -2.56 -4.15 8.53
CA LEU A 18 -1.48 -5.07 8.21
C LEU A 18 -0.83 -5.55 9.51
N PRO A 19 -0.51 -6.85 9.61
CA PRO A 19 0.36 -7.30 10.68
C PRO A 19 1.80 -6.83 10.43
N PRO A 20 2.60 -6.64 11.50
CA PRO A 20 4.04 -6.53 11.35
C PRO A 20 4.61 -7.83 10.79
N PHE A 21 5.81 -7.77 10.20
CA PHE A 21 6.49 -8.96 9.70
C PHE A 21 6.58 -10.05 10.78
N GLY A 22 6.12 -11.27 10.45
CA GLY A 22 6.07 -12.40 11.38
C GLY A 22 4.89 -12.41 12.35
N GLY A 23 3.97 -11.44 12.27
CA GLY A 23 2.74 -11.40 13.05
C GLY A 23 1.49 -11.82 12.26
N ALA A 24 0.40 -12.07 12.98
CA ALA A 24 -0.94 -12.34 12.41
C ALA A 24 -1.94 -11.20 12.66
N LYS A 25 -1.74 -10.43 13.73
CA LYS A 25 -2.68 -9.37 14.14
C LYS A 25 -2.37 -8.05 13.44
N ALA A 26 -3.40 -7.45 12.84
CA ALA A 26 -3.30 -6.12 12.25
C ALA A 26 -2.90 -5.06 13.29
N LEU A 27 -1.83 -4.34 13.00
CA LEU A 27 -1.28 -3.27 13.84
C LEU A 27 -0.88 -2.05 13.01
N LEU A 28 -0.31 -2.27 11.83
CA LEU A 28 0.18 -1.22 10.94
C LEU A 28 -0.91 -0.78 9.98
N GLY A 29 -0.97 0.53 9.70
CA GLY A 29 -1.73 1.05 8.57
C GLY A 29 -0.98 0.87 7.25
N ALA A 30 -1.68 1.08 6.14
CA ALA A 30 -1.09 1.18 4.79
C ALA A 30 -0.24 2.45 4.58
N SER A 31 -0.19 3.30 5.62
CA SER A 31 0.52 4.58 5.78
C SER A 31 1.31 4.98 4.53
N PRO A 32 0.69 5.69 3.58
CA PRO A 32 1.31 6.00 2.31
C PRO A 32 2.40 7.05 2.47
N PHE A 33 3.30 7.04 1.48
CA PHE A 33 4.42 7.96 1.36
C PHE A 33 4.39 8.55 -0.04
N ALA A 34 4.47 9.87 -0.11
CA ALA A 34 4.66 10.57 -1.37
C ALA A 34 5.89 11.48 -1.31
N ALA A 35 6.62 11.54 -2.42
CA ALA A 35 7.76 12.41 -2.60
C ALA A 35 7.68 13.14 -3.94
N GLY A 36 8.19 14.36 -3.97
CA GLY A 36 8.24 15.18 -5.17
C GLY A 36 9.53 15.97 -5.23
N ALA A 37 10.17 16.02 -6.40
CA ALA A 37 11.30 16.90 -6.65
C ALA A 37 11.20 17.54 -8.05
N PRO A 38 11.59 18.81 -8.22
CA PRO A 38 11.90 19.37 -9.53
C PRO A 38 12.98 18.53 -10.22
N SER A 39 12.81 18.27 -11.51
CA SER A 39 13.65 17.31 -12.26
C SER A 39 14.49 17.97 -13.37
N GLY A 40 14.32 19.29 -13.59
CA GLY A 40 14.96 20.02 -14.70
C GLY A 40 14.45 19.65 -16.10
N CYS A 41 13.47 18.75 -16.21
CA CYS A 41 12.82 18.37 -17.46
C CYS A 41 11.30 18.67 -17.41
N ALA A 42 10.58 18.35 -18.50
CA ALA A 42 9.20 18.78 -18.70
C ALA A 42 8.20 18.34 -17.59
N HIS A 43 8.54 17.31 -16.82
CA HIS A 43 7.71 16.81 -15.72
C HIS A 43 8.54 16.61 -14.45
N PRO A 44 8.06 17.08 -13.28
CA PRO A 44 8.73 16.84 -12.01
C PRO A 44 8.74 15.34 -11.68
N LEU A 45 9.69 14.93 -10.85
CA LEU A 45 9.69 13.58 -10.30
C LEU A 45 8.62 13.49 -9.22
N VAL A 46 7.71 12.52 -9.35
CA VAL A 46 6.63 12.26 -8.38
C VAL A 46 6.62 10.78 -8.04
N LEU A 47 6.69 10.48 -6.74
CA LEU A 47 6.46 9.16 -6.16
C LEU A 47 5.22 9.26 -5.28
N ASP A 48 4.25 8.38 -5.50
CA ASP A 48 3.08 8.21 -4.65
C ASP A 48 2.82 6.72 -4.47
N MET A 49 3.00 6.21 -3.26
CA MET A 49 2.93 4.79 -2.97
C MET A 49 2.28 4.49 -1.62
N SER A 50 1.56 3.37 -1.56
CA SER A 50 1.25 2.72 -0.29
C SER A 50 2.45 1.90 0.17
N THR A 51 2.56 1.68 1.49
CA THR A 51 3.53 0.75 2.07
C THR A 51 3.06 -0.71 2.00
N THR A 52 1.88 -0.98 1.45
CA THR A 52 1.39 -2.35 1.20
C THR A 52 1.92 -2.91 -0.12
N VAL A 53 2.04 -4.24 -0.20
CA VAL A 53 2.44 -4.93 -1.45
C VAL A 53 1.45 -4.70 -2.59
N ILE A 54 0.16 -4.57 -2.25
CA ILE A 54 -0.93 -4.32 -3.20
C ILE A 54 -1.99 -3.43 -2.55
N ALA A 55 -2.61 -2.56 -3.35
CA ALA A 55 -3.68 -1.70 -2.87
C ALA A 55 -4.90 -2.52 -2.43
N ARG A 56 -5.48 -2.21 -1.25
CA ARG A 56 -6.67 -2.89 -0.72
C ARG A 56 -7.86 -2.88 -1.68
N GLY A 57 -8.05 -1.80 -2.44
CA GLY A 57 -9.13 -1.71 -3.42
C GLY A 57 -9.02 -2.77 -4.52
N LYS A 58 -7.79 -3.07 -4.95
CA LYS A 58 -7.51 -4.11 -5.95
C LYS A 58 -7.82 -5.50 -5.40
N LEU A 59 -7.40 -5.79 -4.16
CA LEU A 59 -7.75 -7.06 -3.48
C LEU A 59 -9.26 -7.22 -3.37
N ARG A 60 -9.97 -6.20 -2.88
CA ARG A 60 -11.43 -6.22 -2.73
C ARG A 60 -12.15 -6.50 -4.06
N LEU A 61 -11.68 -5.92 -5.16
CA LEU A 61 -12.24 -6.16 -6.48
C LEU A 61 -12.03 -7.61 -6.94
N MET A 62 -10.85 -8.19 -6.67
CA MET A 62 -10.57 -9.60 -6.97
C MET A 62 -11.46 -10.52 -6.16
N SER A 63 -11.59 -10.30 -4.84
CA SER A 63 -12.49 -11.07 -3.97
C SER A 63 -13.93 -11.01 -4.46
N GLN A 64 -14.42 -9.82 -4.84
CA GLN A 64 -15.78 -9.64 -5.38
C GLN A 64 -16.02 -10.40 -6.69
N ARG A 65 -14.96 -10.66 -7.47
CA ARG A 65 -15.02 -11.45 -8.70
C ARG A 65 -14.81 -12.95 -8.47
N GLY A 66 -14.54 -13.37 -7.23
CA GLY A 66 -14.15 -14.75 -6.92
C GLY A 66 -12.77 -15.12 -7.48
N GLU A 67 -11.92 -14.13 -7.75
CA GLU A 67 -10.56 -14.34 -8.24
C GLU A 67 -9.61 -14.57 -7.08
N LEU A 68 -8.68 -15.52 -7.23
CA LEU A 68 -7.61 -15.74 -6.26
C LEU A 68 -6.65 -14.55 -6.23
N ILE A 69 -6.30 -14.10 -5.04
CA ILE A 69 -5.30 -13.04 -4.87
C ILE A 69 -3.88 -13.57 -5.20
N PRO A 70 -2.95 -12.69 -5.62
CA PRO A 70 -1.56 -13.08 -5.87
C PRO A 70 -0.92 -13.74 -4.64
N PRO A 71 0.01 -14.70 -4.81
CA PRO A 71 0.71 -15.27 -3.67
C PRO A 71 1.50 -14.20 -2.89
N GLY A 72 1.52 -14.30 -1.57
CA GLY A 72 2.32 -13.45 -0.69
C GLY A 72 1.72 -12.08 -0.35
N VAL A 73 0.45 -11.83 -0.71
CA VAL A 73 -0.21 -10.53 -0.47
C VAL A 73 -1.30 -10.55 0.61
N GLY A 74 -1.69 -11.74 1.07
CA GLY A 74 -2.73 -11.94 2.07
C GLY A 74 -2.31 -13.00 3.10
N LEU A 75 -2.86 -12.86 4.30
CA LEU A 75 -2.69 -13.80 5.40
C LEU A 75 -4.08 -14.15 5.95
N ASP A 76 -4.29 -15.40 6.36
CA ASP A 76 -5.49 -15.84 7.06
C ASP A 76 -5.49 -15.39 8.54
N GLN A 77 -6.52 -15.79 9.29
CA GLN A 77 -6.67 -15.45 10.71
C GLN A 77 -5.56 -16.00 11.60
N GLU A 78 -4.89 -17.08 11.18
CA GLU A 78 -3.74 -17.68 11.85
C GLU A 78 -2.40 -17.06 11.41
N GLY A 79 -2.41 -16.13 10.46
CA GLY A 79 -1.22 -15.48 9.92
C GLY A 79 -0.47 -16.32 8.87
N ARG A 80 -1.14 -17.31 8.25
CA ARG A 80 -0.57 -18.12 7.17
C ARG A 80 -0.88 -17.48 5.81
N PRO A 81 0.02 -17.57 4.82
CA PRO A 81 -0.26 -17.07 3.47
C PRO A 81 -1.53 -17.67 2.88
N THR A 82 -2.47 -16.81 2.48
CA THR A 82 -3.69 -17.21 1.79
C THR A 82 -3.77 -16.62 0.38
N ARG A 83 -4.59 -17.26 -0.44
CA ARG A 83 -4.99 -16.78 -1.77
C ARG A 83 -6.50 -16.56 -1.90
N ASP A 84 -7.25 -16.83 -0.83
CA ASP A 84 -8.63 -16.43 -0.73
C ASP A 84 -8.68 -14.97 -0.29
N GLY A 85 -9.36 -14.13 -1.06
CA GLY A 85 -9.53 -12.72 -0.73
C GLY A 85 -10.71 -12.45 0.22
N MET A 86 -11.41 -13.50 0.67
CA MET A 86 -12.53 -13.45 1.62
C MET A 86 -12.14 -13.94 3.03
N GLU A 87 -10.98 -14.60 3.17
CA GLU A 87 -10.36 -14.95 4.46
C GLU A 87 -9.65 -13.75 5.09
#